data_AF-A0A3A8Y741-F1
#
_entry.id   AF-A0A3A8Y741-F1
#
_cell.length_a   1.000
_cell.length_b   1.000
_cell.length_c   1.000
_cell.angle_alpha   90.00
_cell.angle_beta   90.00
_cell.angle_gamma   90.00
#
_symmetry.space_group_name_H-M   'P 1'
#
loop_
_entity.id
_entity.type
_entity.pdbx_description
1 polymer ?
#
loop_
_entity_poly.entity_id
_entity_poly.type
_entity_poly.pdbx_seq_one_letter_code
_entity_poly.pdbx_strand_id
1 'polypeptide(L)'
;MKFLKKRDYTGTVRKIVNDDKTEVLGIVGTFKDLMDLGIVEQVTNYFWNTWCCIPGPGRIETWNGIGATREEAIRKALFGKKF
;
A
#
# COMPACT_ATOMS: atom_id res chain seq x y z
N MET A 1 10.51 8.13 -6.08
CA MET A 1 9.47 7.08 -6.12
C MET A 1 8.27 7.57 -6.92
N LYS A 2 7.66 6.70 -7.73
CA LYS A 2 6.47 7.03 -8.55
C LYS A 2 5.29 6.13 -8.21
N PHE A 3 4.09 6.65 -8.46
CA PHE A 3 2.83 5.96 -8.22
C PHE A 3 2.10 5.72 -9.54
N LEU A 4 1.80 4.46 -9.83
CA LEU A 4 1.05 4.06 -11.01
C LEU A 4 -0.35 3.62 -10.59
N LYS A 5 -1.37 3.99 -11.37
CA LYS A 5 -2.75 3.50 -11.20
C LYS A 5 -3.14 2.62 -12.37
N LYS A 6 -4.04 1.65 -12.14
CA LYS A 6 -4.68 0.91 -13.23
C LYS A 6 -5.47 1.89 -14.11
N ARG A 7 -5.53 1.63 -15.42
CA ARG A 7 -6.34 2.43 -16.36
C ARG A 7 -7.80 2.41 -15.91
N ASP A 8 -8.48 3.55 -16.01
CA ASP A 8 -9.89 3.73 -15.66
C ASP A 8 -10.27 3.43 -14.21
N TYR A 9 -9.28 3.25 -13.33
CA TYR A 9 -9.49 3.09 -11.90
C TYR A 9 -9.54 4.46 -11.20
N THR A 10 -10.65 4.72 -10.49
CA THR A 10 -10.93 5.97 -9.78
C THR A 10 -10.58 5.94 -8.30
N GLY A 11 -10.32 4.76 -7.73
CA GLY A 11 -9.96 4.62 -6.32
C GLY A 11 -8.53 5.04 -5.99
N THR A 12 -8.12 4.74 -4.76
CA THR A 12 -6.89 5.20 -4.11
C THR A 12 -5.69 4.29 -4.35
N VAL A 13 -5.92 3.02 -4.74
CA VAL A 13 -4.87 2.01 -4.94
C VAL A 13 -3.85 2.43 -6.00
N ARG A 14 -2.56 2.40 -5.63
CA ARG A 14 -1.42 2.73 -6.48
C ARG A 14 -0.33 1.66 -6.34
N LYS A 15 0.25 1.27 -7.46
CA LYS A 15 1.52 0.54 -7.51
C LYS A 15 2.66 1.52 -7.27
N ILE A 16 3.53 1.19 -6.33
CA ILE A 16 4.72 1.96 -5.98
C ILE A 16 5.89 1.42 -6.78
N VAL A 17 6.56 2.30 -7.51
CA VAL A 17 7.77 1.96 -8.29
C VAL A 17 8.90 2.93 -7.98
N ASN A 18 10.13 2.50 -8.21
CA ASN A 18 11.30 3.38 -8.22
C ASN A 18 11.18 4.46 -9.33
N ASP A 19 12.09 5.44 -9.34
CA ASP A 19 11.95 6.64 -10.19
C ASP A 19 12.07 6.36 -11.69
N ASP A 20 12.85 5.36 -12.05
CA ASP A 20 13.03 4.77 -13.37
C ASP A 20 11.93 3.76 -13.74
N LYS A 21 11.02 3.43 -12.81
CA LYS A 21 9.89 2.49 -12.99
C LYS A 21 10.30 1.04 -13.30
N THR A 22 11.54 0.68 -13.02
CA THR A 22 12.11 -0.66 -13.29
C THR A 22 11.79 -1.65 -12.18
N GLU A 23 11.66 -1.19 -10.92
CA GLU A 23 11.40 -2.04 -9.77
C GLU A 23 10.07 -1.71 -9.09
N VAL A 24 9.40 -2.75 -8.61
CA VAL A 24 8.16 -2.65 -7.84
C VAL A 24 8.49 -2.67 -6.36
N LEU A 25 8.21 -1.56 -5.68
CA LEU A 25 8.47 -1.43 -4.24
C LEU A 25 7.27 -1.91 -3.41
N GLY A 26 6.06 -1.86 -3.96
CA GLY A 26 4.84 -2.33 -3.29
C GLY A 26 3.56 -1.78 -3.90
N ILE A 27 2.47 -1.87 -3.14
CA ILE A 27 1.15 -1.34 -3.45
C ILE A 27 0.64 -0.56 -2.23
N VAL A 28 -0.02 0.57 -2.44
CA VAL A 28 -0.65 1.36 -1.37
C VAL A 28 -2.08 1.74 -1.73
N GLY A 29 -2.99 1.70 -0.77
CA GLY A 29 -4.38 2.13 -0.93
C GLY A 29 -5.12 2.13 0.41
N THR A 30 -6.38 2.58 0.41
CA THR A 30 -7.26 2.39 1.57
C THR A 30 -7.68 0.93 1.69
N PHE A 31 -8.02 0.46 2.90
CA PHE A 31 -8.56 -0.90 3.05
C PHE A 31 -9.79 -1.14 2.21
N LYS A 32 -10.71 -0.15 2.13
CA LYS A 32 -11.90 -0.25 1.28
C LYS A 32 -11.53 -0.67 -0.13
N ASP A 33 -10.64 0.08 -0.75
CA ASP A 33 -10.27 -0.10 -2.14
C ASP A 33 -9.39 -1.34 -2.37
N LEU A 34 -8.56 -1.71 -1.38
CA LEU A 34 -7.79 -2.94 -1.42
C LEU A 34 -8.69 -4.19 -1.31
N MET A 35 -9.76 -4.12 -0.51
CA MET A 35 -10.77 -5.18 -0.41
C MET A 35 -11.63 -5.25 -1.67
N ASP A 36 -12.09 -4.11 -2.20
CA ASP A 36 -12.87 -4.05 -3.45
C ASP A 36 -12.11 -4.65 -4.65
N LEU A 37 -10.78 -4.58 -4.63
CA LEU A 37 -9.90 -5.19 -5.64
C LEU A 37 -9.44 -6.62 -5.30
N GLY A 38 -9.87 -7.19 -4.17
CA GLY A 38 -9.48 -8.54 -3.73
C GLY A 38 -8.00 -8.67 -3.33
N ILE A 39 -7.32 -7.56 -3.03
CA ILE A 39 -5.91 -7.54 -2.58
C ILE A 39 -5.83 -7.85 -1.08
N VAL A 40 -6.85 -7.45 -0.31
CA VAL A 40 -7.03 -7.77 1.11
C VAL A 40 -8.37 -8.47 1.26
N GLU A 41 -8.40 -9.63 1.92
CA GLU A 41 -9.65 -10.41 2.06
C GLU A 41 -10.54 -9.90 3.20
N GLN A 42 -9.95 -9.53 4.34
CA GLN A 42 -10.70 -8.98 5.47
C GLN A 42 -9.86 -8.03 6.31
N VAL A 43 -10.55 -7.10 7.00
CA VAL A 43 -9.98 -6.27 8.05
C VAL A 43 -10.99 -6.09 9.18
N THR A 44 -10.61 -6.41 10.41
CA THR A 44 -11.52 -6.37 11.58
C THR A 44 -11.23 -5.22 12.55
N ASN A 45 -10.00 -4.71 12.56
CA ASN A 45 -9.52 -3.75 13.57
C ASN A 45 -9.21 -2.35 13.01
N TYR A 46 -9.53 -2.07 11.75
CA TYR A 46 -9.22 -0.79 11.10
C TYR A 46 -10.42 -0.25 10.33
N PHE A 47 -10.56 1.07 10.34
CA PHE A 47 -11.56 1.73 9.52
C PHE A 47 -11.24 1.53 8.03
N TRP A 48 -12.27 1.43 7.20
CA TRP A 48 -12.14 1.19 5.77
C TRP A 48 -11.35 2.28 5.02
N ASN A 49 -11.36 3.51 5.52
CA ASN A 49 -10.59 4.64 4.98
C ASN A 49 -9.12 4.67 5.45
N THR A 50 -8.71 3.73 6.31
CA THR A 50 -7.32 3.63 6.77
C THR A 50 -6.43 3.20 5.62
N TRP A 51 -5.23 3.79 5.53
CA TRP A 51 -4.27 3.49 4.49
C TRP A 51 -3.41 2.30 4.85
N CYS A 52 -3.19 1.42 3.88
CA CYS A 52 -2.33 0.26 3.97
C CYS A 52 -1.35 0.24 2.79
N CYS A 53 -0.08 0.04 3.10
CA CYS A 53 1.00 -0.17 2.15
C CYS A 53 1.50 -1.61 2.29
N ILE A 54 1.31 -2.40 1.24
CA ILE A 54 1.77 -3.77 1.12
C ILE A 54 3.09 -3.74 0.35
N PRO A 55 4.25 -3.98 1.00
CA PRO A 55 5.52 -4.06 0.31
C PRO A 55 5.51 -5.25 -0.67
N GLY A 56 6.40 -5.24 -1.67
CA GLY A 56 6.45 -6.24 -2.75
C GLY A 56 6.39 -7.71 -2.30
N PRO A 57 6.10 -8.64 -3.24
CA PRO A 57 5.90 -10.06 -2.94
C PRO A 57 7.05 -10.64 -2.11
N GLY A 58 6.70 -11.39 -1.05
CA GLY A 58 7.65 -11.97 -0.09
C GLY A 58 7.94 -11.14 1.16
N ARG A 59 7.31 -9.97 1.34
CA ARG A 59 7.50 -9.08 2.52
C ARG A 59 6.24 -8.83 3.35
N ILE A 60 5.29 -9.76 3.35
CA ILE A 60 4.02 -9.66 4.09
C ILE A 60 4.20 -9.95 5.60
N GLU A 61 5.44 -10.01 6.11
CA GLU A 61 5.67 -10.51 7.47
C GLU A 61 5.30 -9.52 8.58
N THR A 62 4.96 -8.26 8.26
CA THR A 62 4.45 -7.34 9.29
C THR A 62 3.48 -6.32 8.70
N TRP A 63 2.30 -6.19 9.34
CA TRP A 63 1.30 -5.14 9.16
C TRP A 63 1.82 -3.74 9.56
N ASN A 64 3.10 -3.46 9.35
CA ASN A 64 3.72 -2.17 9.67
C ASN A 64 3.29 -1.07 8.70
N GLY A 65 2.77 -1.41 7.53
CA GLY A 65 2.36 -0.46 6.50
C GLY A 65 1.03 0.27 6.74
N ILE A 66 0.53 0.38 7.97
CA ILE A 66 -0.77 1.02 8.26
C ILE A 66 -0.57 2.46 8.73
N GLY A 67 -1.33 3.40 8.17
CA GLY A 67 -1.30 4.80 8.59
C GLY A 67 -2.63 5.52 8.40
N ALA A 68 -2.78 6.67 9.06
CA ALA A 68 -3.89 7.58 8.85
C ALA A 68 -3.83 8.23 7.46
N THR A 69 -2.63 8.32 6.87
CA THR A 69 -2.39 8.84 5.53
C THR A 69 -1.60 7.87 4.67
N ARG A 70 -1.66 8.07 3.34
CA ARG A 70 -0.86 7.33 2.36
C ARG A 70 0.62 7.40 2.66
N GLU A 71 1.12 8.60 2.94
CA GLU A 71 2.53 8.89 3.19
C GLU A 71 3.02 8.20 4.47
N GLU A 72 2.18 8.19 5.51
CA GLU A 72 2.49 7.49 6.75
C GLU A 72 2.59 5.97 6.54
N ALA A 73 1.62 5.39 5.84
CA ALA A 73 1.60 3.98 5.48
C ALA A 73 2.87 3.56 4.71
N ILE A 74 3.25 4.35 3.70
CA ILE A 74 4.48 4.13 2.92
C ILE A 74 5.72 4.25 3.81
N ARG A 75 5.80 5.29 4.64
CA ARG A 75 6.95 5.54 5.50
C ARG A 75 7.20 4.34 6.42
N LYS A 76 6.15 3.83 7.07
CA LYS A 76 6.28 2.68 7.96
C LYS A 76 6.60 1.38 7.21
N ALA A 77 6.02 1.15 6.04
CA ALA A 77 6.26 -0.07 5.26
C ALA A 77 7.67 -0.14 4.63
N LEU A 78 8.11 0.95 3.98
CA LEU A 78 9.33 0.94 3.16
C LEU A 78 10.56 1.47 3.91
N PHE A 79 10.37 2.29 4.94
CA PHE A 79 11.46 2.96 5.66
C PHE A 79 11.40 2.74 7.18
N GLY A 80 10.42 1.98 7.68
CA GLY A 80 10.16 1.80 9.12
C GLY A 80 11.13 0.88 9.87
N LYS A 81 12.11 0.27 9.20
CA LYS A 81 13.26 -0.38 9.85
C LYS A 81 14.55 0.39 9.54
N LYS A 82 14.85 1.36 10.40
CA LYS A 82 16.23 1.68 10.78
C LYS A 82 16.32 1.39 12.28
N PHE A 83 16.85 0.22 12.62
CA PHE A 83 17.49 0.01 13.92
C PHE A 83 18.99 0.22 13.70
#